data_AF-H1VYW0-F1
#
_entry.id   AF-H1VYW0-F1
#
_cell.length_a   1.000
_cell.length_b   1.000
_cell.length_c   1.000
_cell.angle_alpha   90.00
_cell.angle_beta   90.00
_cell.angle_gamma   90.00
#
_symmetry.space_group_name_H-M   'P 1'
#
loop_
_entity.id
_entity.type
_entity.pdbx_description
1 polymer ?
#
loop_
_entity_poly.entity_id
_entity_poly.type
_entity_poly.pdbx_seq_one_letter_code
_entity_poly.pdbx_strand_id
1 'polypeptide(L)'
;MWLDGIYMADAFYATYVSLFEPRNTTAWDEIALQFDLIEEHTRNHTSNLLVHGYDEARDAVWADPVTGASPLVWNRAVGWYFMALVDTLQVWPRDHPAYGRLLGYFATLADGLERSQDEGGGGWWLIMNEGYEARAGNYIESSAAAMFAYGLLRGVRDGFLAAKYRDVGLRAYRLLTRDFIRDDGDGNVSFLGTVRVGSLNSNASFEYYVSIPVVENDARGGGSFIFAAIEAEKIKA
;
A
#
# COMPACT_ATOMS: atom_id res chain seq x y z
N MET A 1 -8.70 1.36 -13.85
CA MET A 1 -7.61 0.70 -13.10
C MET A 1 -7.65 1.12 -11.64
N TRP A 2 -7.57 0.17 -10.69
CA TRP A 2 -7.49 0.46 -9.25
C TRP A 2 -6.16 -0.05 -8.72
N LEU A 3 -5.57 0.64 -7.75
CA LEU A 3 -4.29 0.23 -7.14
C LEU A 3 -4.35 -1.19 -6.58
N ASP A 4 -5.49 -1.58 -6.00
CA ASP A 4 -5.72 -2.90 -5.44
C ASP A 4 -5.40 -4.01 -6.44
N GLY A 5 -5.79 -3.83 -7.71
CA GLY A 5 -5.67 -4.83 -8.77
C GLY A 5 -4.25 -5.28 -9.03
N ILE A 6 -3.26 -4.39 -8.87
CA ILE A 6 -1.86 -4.70 -9.18
C ILE A 6 -1.26 -5.73 -8.21
N TYR A 7 -1.71 -5.72 -6.96
CA TYR A 7 -1.29 -6.74 -5.99
C TYR A 7 -1.97 -8.08 -6.27
N MET A 8 -3.23 -8.05 -6.70
CA MET A 8 -3.99 -9.27 -6.95
C MET A 8 -3.53 -10.00 -8.23
N ALA A 9 -3.16 -9.26 -9.28
CA ALA A 9 -2.85 -9.81 -10.59
C ALA A 9 -1.34 -9.78 -10.88
N ASP A 10 -0.73 -8.61 -10.92
CA ASP A 10 0.63 -8.42 -11.44
C ASP A 10 1.71 -8.95 -10.51
N ALA A 11 1.53 -8.85 -9.19
CA ALA A 11 2.45 -9.49 -8.24
C ALA A 11 2.43 -11.03 -8.36
N PHE A 12 1.24 -11.61 -8.57
CA PHE A 12 1.10 -13.04 -8.90
C PHE A 12 1.74 -13.35 -10.26
N TYR A 13 1.48 -12.53 -11.28
CA TYR A 13 2.00 -12.75 -12.62
C TYR A 13 3.53 -12.69 -12.66
N ALA A 14 4.15 -11.72 -11.99
CA ALA A 14 5.59 -11.64 -11.82
C ALA A 14 6.16 -12.89 -11.15
N THR A 15 5.50 -13.38 -10.09
CA THR A 15 5.91 -14.62 -9.42
C THR A 15 5.81 -15.81 -10.37
N TYR A 16 4.70 -15.94 -11.10
CA TYR A 16 4.50 -17.01 -12.07
C TYR A 16 5.56 -16.99 -13.18
N VAL A 17 5.78 -15.83 -13.80
CA VAL A 17 6.78 -15.65 -14.87
C VAL A 17 8.17 -15.99 -14.34
N SER A 18 8.52 -15.58 -13.11
CA SER A 18 9.82 -15.90 -12.53
C SER A 18 10.07 -17.42 -12.36
N LEU A 19 9.02 -18.19 -12.07
CA LEU A 19 9.12 -19.63 -11.81
C LEU A 19 9.05 -20.46 -13.08
N PHE A 20 8.18 -20.09 -14.01
CA PHE A 20 7.83 -20.94 -15.16
C PHE A 20 8.34 -20.40 -16.49
N GLU A 21 8.50 -19.08 -16.61
CA GLU A 21 8.87 -18.42 -17.86
C GLU A 21 9.89 -17.27 -17.67
N PRO A 22 11.00 -17.44 -16.93
CA PRO A 22 11.84 -16.32 -16.48
C PRO A 22 12.48 -15.51 -17.61
N ARG A 23 12.55 -16.07 -18.82
CA ARG A 23 13.10 -15.43 -20.03
C ARG A 23 12.03 -14.80 -20.94
N ASN A 24 10.76 -14.82 -20.54
CA ASN A 24 9.66 -14.25 -21.33
C ASN A 24 9.64 -12.73 -21.15
N THR A 25 10.39 -12.01 -22.00
CA THR A 25 10.49 -10.56 -21.94
C THR A 25 9.17 -9.87 -22.19
N THR A 26 8.31 -10.41 -23.07
CA THR A 26 6.98 -9.83 -23.32
C THR A 26 6.10 -9.86 -22.07
N ALA A 27 6.18 -10.91 -21.25
CA ALA A 27 5.47 -10.97 -19.98
C ALA A 27 6.01 -9.95 -18.97
N TRP A 28 7.33 -9.79 -18.87
CA TRP A 28 7.95 -8.78 -18.02
C TRP A 28 7.63 -7.35 -18.46
N ASP A 29 7.62 -7.08 -19.77
CA ASP A 29 7.24 -5.80 -20.35
C ASP A 29 5.77 -5.47 -20.07
N GLU A 30 4.88 -6.47 -20.15
CA GLU A 30 3.46 -6.31 -19.80
C GLU A 30 3.27 -5.94 -18.32
N ILE A 31 3.95 -6.66 -17.42
CA ILE A 31 3.89 -6.33 -15.98
C ILE A 31 4.41 -4.91 -15.74
N ALA A 32 5.51 -4.52 -16.39
CA ALA A 32 6.07 -3.18 -16.26
C ALA A 32 5.08 -2.10 -16.73
N LEU A 33 4.37 -2.35 -17.84
CA LEU A 33 3.35 -1.45 -18.36
C LEU A 33 2.23 -1.19 -17.34
N GLN A 34 1.79 -2.20 -16.59
CA GLN A 34 0.74 -2.03 -15.58
C GLN A 34 1.18 -1.10 -14.44
N PHE A 35 2.43 -1.20 -13.97
CA PHE A 35 3.00 -0.25 -13.00
C PHE A 35 3.13 1.16 -13.59
N ASP A 36 3.61 1.27 -14.84
CA ASP A 36 3.80 2.56 -15.51
C ASP A 36 2.47 3.31 -15.66
N LEU A 37 1.40 2.62 -16.07
CA LEU A 37 0.05 3.22 -16.21
C LEU A 37 -0.54 3.67 -14.88
N ILE A 38 -0.34 2.90 -13.80
CA ILE A 38 -0.74 3.33 -12.45
C ILE A 38 0.00 4.61 -12.07
N GLU A 39 1.31 4.64 -12.23
CA GLU A 39 2.13 5.80 -11.86
C GLU A 39 1.76 7.04 -12.68
N GLU A 40 1.57 6.88 -13.99
CA GLU A 40 1.20 7.98 -14.89
C GLU A 40 -0.13 8.62 -14.50
N HIS A 41 -1.13 7.81 -14.15
CA HIS A 41 -2.50 8.31 -14.01
C HIS A 41 -2.94 8.58 -12.57
N THR A 42 -2.23 8.06 -11.57
CA THR A 42 -2.69 8.16 -10.17
C THR A 42 -1.70 8.85 -9.23
N ARG A 43 -0.44 9.05 -9.63
CA ARG A 43 0.57 9.69 -8.78
C ARG A 43 0.34 11.19 -8.64
N ASN A 44 0.32 11.64 -7.39
CA ASN A 44 0.57 13.04 -7.07
C ASN A 44 2.08 13.27 -6.86
N HIS A 45 2.70 14.04 -7.76
CA HIS A 45 4.15 14.32 -7.73
C HIS A 45 4.60 15.29 -6.64
N THR A 46 3.67 15.92 -5.90
CA THR A 46 3.99 16.76 -4.75
C THR A 46 4.01 15.92 -3.47
N SER A 47 2.94 15.17 -3.21
CA SER A 47 2.84 14.35 -1.98
C SER A 47 3.62 13.04 -2.09
N ASN A 48 3.90 12.57 -3.30
CA ASN A 48 4.36 11.21 -3.59
C ASN A 48 3.40 10.10 -3.14
N LEU A 49 2.10 10.38 -3.10
CA LEU A 49 1.07 9.38 -2.86
C LEU A 49 0.27 9.15 -4.15
N LEU A 50 -0.43 8.00 -4.23
CA LEU A 50 -1.31 7.70 -5.36
C LEU A 50 -2.77 7.74 -4.90
N VAL A 51 -3.64 8.26 -5.75
CA VAL A 51 -5.09 8.14 -5.53
C VAL A 51 -5.57 6.71 -5.81
N HIS A 52 -6.72 6.32 -5.26
CA HIS A 52 -7.21 4.92 -5.28
C HIS A 52 -7.30 4.31 -6.68
N GLY A 53 -7.64 5.09 -7.72
CA GLY A 53 -7.68 4.56 -9.07
C GLY A 53 -7.87 5.63 -10.14
N TYR A 54 -8.02 5.14 -11.36
CA TYR A 54 -8.13 5.90 -12.60
C TYR A 54 -9.18 5.25 -13.51
N ASP A 55 -10.00 6.07 -14.15
CA ASP A 55 -10.93 5.69 -15.21
C ASP A 55 -10.54 6.37 -16.53
N GLU A 56 -10.12 5.56 -17.51
CA GLU A 56 -9.70 6.04 -18.83
C GLU A 56 -10.86 6.68 -19.61
N ALA A 57 -12.07 6.13 -19.47
CA ALA A 57 -13.27 6.65 -20.12
C ALA A 57 -13.76 7.95 -19.47
N ARG A 58 -13.40 8.19 -18.20
CA ARG A 58 -13.83 9.34 -17.38
C ARG A 58 -15.35 9.41 -17.22
N ASP A 59 -16.00 8.24 -17.22
CA ASP A 59 -17.45 8.09 -17.13
C ASP A 59 -17.89 7.80 -15.69
N ALA A 60 -16.99 7.27 -14.86
CA ALA A 60 -17.30 7.00 -13.47
C ALA A 60 -17.56 8.30 -12.69
N VAL A 61 -18.56 8.27 -11.79
CA VAL A 61 -19.01 9.45 -11.02
C VAL A 61 -17.91 10.10 -10.16
N TRP A 62 -16.87 9.34 -9.81
CA TRP A 62 -15.72 9.79 -9.02
C TRP A 62 -14.55 10.27 -9.88
N ALA A 63 -14.57 10.01 -11.19
CA ALA A 63 -13.43 10.29 -12.06
C ALA A 63 -13.32 11.80 -12.30
N ASP A 64 -12.11 12.32 -12.11
CA ASP A 64 -11.81 13.68 -12.53
C ASP A 64 -12.00 13.82 -14.05
N PRO A 65 -12.71 14.86 -14.54
CA PRO A 65 -13.07 14.95 -15.95
C PRO A 65 -11.89 15.20 -16.90
N VAL A 66 -10.73 15.60 -16.37
CA VAL A 66 -9.52 15.88 -17.16
C VAL A 66 -8.56 14.69 -17.11
N THR A 67 -8.31 14.20 -15.90
CA THR A 67 -7.27 13.22 -15.60
C THR A 67 -7.80 11.81 -15.46
N GLY A 68 -9.11 11.62 -15.24
CA GLY A 68 -9.74 10.33 -14.94
C GLY A 68 -9.43 9.78 -13.54
N ALA A 69 -8.60 10.46 -12.76
CA ALA A 69 -8.13 9.99 -11.46
C ALA A 69 -9.23 10.14 -10.39
N SER A 70 -9.25 9.23 -9.43
CA SER A 70 -10.12 9.34 -8.24
C SER A 70 -9.67 10.49 -7.33
N PRO A 71 -10.56 11.06 -6.50
CA PRO A 71 -10.26 12.32 -5.81
C PRO A 71 -9.35 12.16 -4.58
N LEU A 72 -9.30 10.96 -3.98
CA LEU A 72 -8.72 10.76 -2.67
C LEU A 72 -7.68 9.62 -2.65
N VAL A 73 -6.69 9.82 -1.79
CA VAL A 73 -5.67 8.83 -1.41
C VAL A 73 -6.25 7.98 -0.28
N TRP A 74 -6.82 6.84 -0.63
CA TRP A 74 -7.24 5.84 0.34
C TRP A 74 -6.06 4.94 0.70
N ASN A 75 -5.71 4.91 1.99
CA ASN A 75 -4.45 4.33 2.45
C ASN A 75 -4.26 2.86 2.09
N ARG A 76 -5.29 2.01 2.17
CA ARG A 76 -5.14 0.58 1.84
C ARG A 76 -4.91 0.35 0.36
N ALA A 77 -5.51 1.14 -0.53
CA ALA A 77 -5.21 1.06 -1.97
C ALA A 77 -3.72 1.34 -2.23
N VAL A 78 -3.17 2.35 -1.57
CA VAL A 78 -1.72 2.62 -1.60
C VAL A 78 -0.92 1.48 -0.98
N GLY A 79 -1.42 0.87 0.10
CA GLY A 79 -0.83 -0.29 0.75
C GLY A 79 -0.66 -1.47 -0.20
N TRP A 80 -1.70 -1.80 -0.97
CA TRP A 80 -1.62 -2.85 -1.99
C TRP A 80 -0.58 -2.54 -3.05
N TYR A 81 -0.56 -1.32 -3.57
CA TYR A 81 0.44 -0.92 -4.57
C TYR A 81 1.87 -1.02 -4.02
N PHE A 82 2.08 -0.60 -2.78
CA PHE A 82 3.40 -0.65 -2.13
C PHE A 82 3.86 -2.09 -1.88
N MET A 83 2.95 -2.98 -1.47
CA MET A 83 3.21 -4.43 -1.37
C MET A 83 3.52 -5.04 -2.74
N ALA A 84 2.75 -4.68 -3.77
CA ALA A 84 2.94 -5.19 -5.13
C ALA A 84 4.34 -4.84 -5.65
N LEU A 85 4.81 -3.60 -5.42
CA LEU A 85 6.15 -3.18 -5.80
C LEU A 85 7.24 -4.00 -5.10
N VAL A 86 7.20 -4.11 -3.76
CA VAL A 86 8.26 -4.81 -3.02
C VAL A 86 8.29 -6.31 -3.32
N ASP A 87 7.14 -6.95 -3.50
CA ASP A 87 7.07 -8.38 -3.80
C ASP A 87 7.50 -8.66 -5.24
N THR A 88 7.09 -7.81 -6.18
CA THR A 88 7.50 -7.91 -7.59
C THR A 88 9.01 -7.71 -7.75
N LEU A 89 9.60 -6.73 -7.05
CA LEU A 89 11.05 -6.46 -7.08
C LEU A 89 11.90 -7.64 -6.55
N GLN A 90 11.34 -8.52 -5.71
CA GLN A 90 12.07 -9.70 -5.22
C GLN A 90 12.34 -10.72 -6.33
N VAL A 91 11.43 -10.83 -7.30
CA VAL A 91 11.50 -11.82 -8.38
C VAL A 91 11.90 -11.23 -9.74
N TRP A 92 12.01 -9.90 -9.83
CA TRP A 92 12.30 -9.19 -11.08
C TRP A 92 13.72 -9.46 -11.62
N PRO A 93 13.89 -9.69 -12.95
CA PRO A 93 15.22 -9.84 -13.55
C PRO A 93 16.03 -8.54 -13.46
N ARG A 94 17.19 -8.58 -12.80
CA ARG A 94 17.99 -7.37 -12.50
C ARG A 94 18.55 -6.66 -13.73
N ASP A 95 18.70 -7.37 -14.83
CA ASP A 95 19.13 -6.86 -16.13
C ASP A 95 17.99 -6.31 -17.00
N HIS A 96 16.73 -6.51 -16.60
CA HIS A 96 15.58 -5.96 -17.31
C HIS A 96 15.56 -4.43 -17.22
N PRO A 97 15.34 -3.69 -18.33
CA PRO A 97 15.39 -2.22 -18.33
C PRO A 97 14.45 -1.53 -17.33
N ALA A 98 13.29 -2.14 -17.06
CA ALA A 98 12.30 -1.60 -16.14
C ALA A 98 12.68 -1.75 -14.64
N TYR A 99 13.68 -2.57 -14.29
CA TYR A 99 14.03 -2.81 -12.88
C TYR A 99 14.31 -1.50 -12.11
N GLY A 100 15.15 -0.64 -12.69
CA GLY A 100 15.50 0.65 -12.08
C GLY A 100 14.30 1.59 -11.95
N ARG A 101 13.35 1.51 -12.89
CA ARG A 101 12.12 2.31 -12.88
C ARG A 101 11.17 1.88 -11.75
N LEU A 102 10.87 0.59 -11.63
CA LEU A 102 10.04 0.06 -10.54
C LEU A 102 10.66 0.30 -9.15
N LEU A 103 11.99 0.16 -9.05
CA LEU A 103 12.70 0.51 -7.81
C LEU A 103 12.55 2.00 -7.47
N GLY A 104 12.60 2.87 -8.49
CA GLY A 104 12.37 4.32 -8.34
C GLY A 104 10.95 4.64 -7.85
N TYR A 105 9.93 3.97 -8.39
CA TYR A 105 8.55 4.07 -7.92
C TYR A 105 8.40 3.70 -6.45
N PHE A 106 8.99 2.57 -6.06
CA PHE A 106 8.99 2.08 -4.68
C PHE A 106 9.66 3.06 -3.71
N ALA A 107 10.85 3.54 -4.04
CA ALA A 107 11.57 4.52 -3.22
C ALA A 107 10.81 5.86 -3.11
N THR A 108 10.23 6.32 -4.22
CA THR A 108 9.47 7.57 -4.26
C THR A 108 8.21 7.49 -3.39
N LEU A 109 7.49 6.36 -3.44
CA LEU A 109 6.35 6.14 -2.56
C LEU A 109 6.77 6.00 -1.09
N ALA A 110 7.90 5.33 -0.80
CA ALA A 110 8.43 5.26 0.57
C ALA A 110 8.69 6.66 1.17
N ASP A 111 9.18 7.61 0.37
CA ASP A 111 9.32 9.02 0.78
C ASP A 111 7.97 9.70 1.05
N GLY A 112 6.94 9.42 0.24
CA GLY A 112 5.59 9.92 0.48
C GLY A 112 5.00 9.39 1.79
N LEU A 113 5.15 8.08 2.02
CA LEU A 113 4.70 7.41 3.23
C LEU A 113 5.41 7.92 4.49
N GLU A 114 6.73 8.14 4.43
CA GLU A 114 7.49 8.74 5.54
C GLU A 114 6.94 10.12 5.92
N ARG A 115 6.68 10.98 4.93
CA ARG A 115 6.16 12.34 5.18
C ARG A 115 4.74 12.35 5.72
N SER A 116 3.91 11.39 5.33
CA SER A 116 2.50 11.32 5.73
C SER A 116 2.26 10.48 6.98
N GLN A 117 3.30 9.95 7.63
CA GLN A 117 3.14 9.16 8.86
C GLN A 117 2.73 10.07 10.01
N ASP A 118 1.66 9.70 10.72
CA ASP A 118 1.19 10.42 11.89
C ASP A 118 2.26 10.48 12.98
N GLU A 119 2.61 11.69 13.43
CA GLU A 119 3.67 11.92 14.42
C GLU A 119 3.27 11.44 15.83
N GLY A 120 1.98 11.39 16.14
CA GLY A 120 1.48 11.02 17.46
C GLY A 120 1.54 9.51 17.74
N GLY A 121 1.28 8.69 16.72
CA GLY A 121 1.16 7.23 16.85
C GLY A 121 2.08 6.42 15.96
N GLY A 122 2.53 6.94 14.81
CA GLY A 122 3.29 6.19 13.81
C GLY A 122 2.42 5.44 12.80
N GLY A 123 1.15 5.82 12.65
CA GLY A 123 0.20 5.21 11.70
C GLY A 123 -0.06 6.08 10.50
N TRP A 124 -1.06 5.72 9.70
CA TRP A 124 -1.55 6.53 8.60
C TRP A 124 -3.06 6.65 8.64
N TRP A 125 -3.54 7.86 8.39
CA TRP A 125 -4.96 8.17 8.28
C TRP A 125 -5.60 7.40 7.13
N LEU A 126 -6.88 7.02 7.29
CA LEU A 126 -7.67 6.34 6.24
C LEU A 126 -7.59 7.09 4.91
N ILE A 127 -7.79 8.40 4.97
CA ILE A 127 -7.58 9.32 3.86
C ILE A 127 -6.32 10.14 4.13
N MET A 128 -5.36 10.05 3.21
CA MET A 128 -4.00 10.59 3.38
C MET A 128 -3.76 11.89 2.60
N ASN A 129 -4.80 12.48 2.02
CA ASN A 129 -4.70 13.82 1.42
C ASN A 129 -4.29 14.84 2.50
N GLU A 130 -3.42 15.77 2.15
CA GLU A 130 -2.95 16.82 3.08
C GLU A 130 -4.14 17.62 3.67
N GLY A 131 -4.13 17.84 4.98
CA GLY A 131 -5.18 18.53 5.72
C GLY A 131 -6.35 17.64 6.17
N TYR A 132 -6.45 16.39 5.69
CA TYR A 132 -7.52 15.49 6.08
C TYR A 132 -7.33 14.86 7.47
N GLU A 133 -6.13 14.94 8.04
CA GLU A 133 -5.84 14.57 9.43
C GLU A 133 -6.67 15.39 10.44
N ALA A 134 -7.01 16.64 10.12
CA ALA A 134 -7.82 17.51 10.96
C ALA A 134 -9.34 17.31 10.74
N ARG A 135 -9.75 16.50 9.76
CA ARG A 135 -11.16 16.32 9.41
C ARG A 135 -11.82 15.30 10.35
N ALA A 136 -12.88 15.74 11.02
CA ALA A 136 -13.65 14.89 11.91
C ALA A 136 -14.15 13.62 11.18
N GLY A 137 -13.95 12.46 11.82
CA GLY A 137 -14.33 11.15 11.29
C GLY A 137 -13.21 10.42 10.54
N ASN A 138 -12.09 11.07 10.21
CA ASN A 138 -10.89 10.34 9.78
C ASN A 138 -10.29 9.57 10.97
N TYR A 139 -9.57 8.50 10.68
CA TYR A 139 -8.96 7.66 11.72
C TYR A 139 -7.70 6.96 11.20
N ILE A 140 -6.82 6.58 12.12
CA ILE A 140 -5.67 5.71 11.80
C ILE A 140 -6.19 4.29 11.56
N GLU A 141 -5.90 3.75 10.39
CA GLU A 141 -6.43 2.44 9.95
C GLU A 141 -5.33 1.38 9.93
N SER A 142 -5.65 0.21 10.48
CA SER A 142 -4.65 -0.82 10.81
C SER A 142 -4.08 -1.57 9.60
N SER A 143 -4.89 -1.83 8.56
CA SER A 143 -4.46 -2.66 7.44
C SER A 143 -3.40 -1.95 6.60
N ALA A 144 -3.60 -0.68 6.26
CA ALA A 144 -2.61 0.09 5.52
C ALA A 144 -1.34 0.29 6.35
N ALA A 145 -1.47 0.57 7.66
CA ALA A 145 -0.31 0.69 8.54
C ALA A 145 0.53 -0.61 8.57
N ALA A 146 -0.13 -1.78 8.56
CA ALA A 146 0.55 -3.07 8.45
C ALA A 146 1.23 -3.29 7.09
N MET A 147 0.54 -2.96 5.99
CA MET A 147 1.10 -3.06 4.64
C MET A 147 2.32 -2.15 4.44
N PHE A 148 2.25 -0.91 4.94
CA PHE A 148 3.37 0.03 4.89
C PHE A 148 4.53 -0.42 5.78
N ALA A 149 4.26 -0.90 7.00
CA ALA A 149 5.29 -1.48 7.86
C ALA A 149 6.00 -2.65 7.16
N TYR A 150 5.25 -3.58 6.59
CA TYR A 150 5.81 -4.69 5.81
C TYR A 150 6.71 -4.20 4.68
N GLY A 151 6.20 -3.34 3.79
CA GLY A 151 6.95 -2.88 2.62
C GLY A 151 8.21 -2.10 3.01
N LEU A 152 8.14 -1.21 4.00
CA LEU A 152 9.28 -0.42 4.45
C LEU A 152 10.37 -1.32 5.05
N LEU A 153 10.00 -2.25 5.94
CA LEU A 153 10.95 -3.14 6.60
C LEU A 153 11.55 -4.14 5.61
N ARG A 154 10.72 -4.75 4.75
CA ARG A 154 11.19 -5.66 3.69
C ARG A 154 12.13 -4.94 2.72
N GLY A 155 11.76 -3.73 2.29
CA GLY A 155 12.54 -2.90 1.39
C GLY A 155 13.91 -2.53 1.96
N VAL A 156 14.00 -2.24 3.26
CA VAL A 156 15.30 -2.04 3.92
C VAL A 156 16.09 -3.34 4.00
N ARG A 157 15.46 -4.46 4.37
CA ARG A 157 16.13 -5.77 4.47
C ARG A 157 16.73 -6.23 3.13
N ASP A 158 16.03 -6.01 2.03
CA ASP A 158 16.50 -6.36 0.68
C ASP A 158 17.47 -5.33 0.07
N GLY A 159 17.71 -4.21 0.74
CA GLY A 159 18.55 -3.13 0.23
C GLY A 159 17.90 -2.32 -0.91
N PHE A 160 16.57 -2.38 -1.05
CA PHE A 160 15.81 -1.53 -1.97
C PHE A 160 15.62 -0.11 -1.42
N LEU A 161 15.57 0.02 -0.09
CA LEU A 161 15.37 1.28 0.61
C LEU A 161 16.54 1.60 1.54
N ALA A 162 16.79 2.88 1.74
CA ALA A 162 17.82 3.36 2.68
C ALA A 162 17.49 3.00 4.13
N ALA A 163 18.52 2.86 4.98
CA ALA A 163 18.35 2.45 6.37
C ALA A 163 17.39 3.35 7.19
N LYS A 164 17.20 4.63 6.81
CA LYS A 164 16.28 5.57 7.49
C LYS A 164 14.84 5.05 7.60
N TYR A 165 14.36 4.31 6.59
CA TYR A 165 12.98 3.83 6.57
C TYR A 165 12.71 2.69 7.57
N ARG A 166 13.78 2.11 8.15
CA ARG A 166 13.67 1.11 9.23
C ARG A 166 12.87 1.68 10.40
N ASP A 167 13.17 2.90 10.82
CA ASP A 167 12.51 3.52 11.97
C ASP A 167 11.06 3.86 11.65
N VAL A 168 10.75 4.28 10.43
CA VAL A 168 9.39 4.52 9.94
C VAL A 168 8.55 3.24 10.05
N GLY A 169 9.06 2.13 9.51
CA GLY A 169 8.38 0.83 9.57
C GLY A 169 8.25 0.28 10.99
N LEU A 170 9.28 0.41 11.83
CA LEU A 170 9.24 -0.05 13.22
C LEU A 170 8.31 0.80 14.10
N ARG A 171 8.13 2.09 13.83
CA ARG A 171 7.12 2.93 14.50
C ARG A 171 5.71 2.40 14.21
N ALA A 172 5.41 2.13 12.94
CA ALA A 172 4.13 1.56 12.53
C ALA A 172 3.89 0.18 13.15
N TYR A 173 4.90 -0.69 13.17
CA TYR A 173 4.77 -1.99 13.82
C TYR A 173 4.50 -1.87 15.33
N ARG A 174 5.18 -0.95 16.03
CA ARG A 174 4.92 -0.70 17.46
C ARG A 174 3.49 -0.21 17.72
N LEU A 175 2.97 0.69 16.89
CA LEU A 175 1.57 1.12 16.93
C LEU A 175 0.64 -0.08 16.81
N LEU A 176 0.83 -0.93 15.80
CA LEU A 176 -0.02 -2.09 15.54
C LEU A 176 -0.08 -3.03 16.75
N THR A 177 1.08 -3.33 17.35
CA THR A 177 1.13 -4.19 18.54
C THR A 177 0.54 -3.56 19.80
N ARG A 178 0.55 -2.23 19.90
CA ARG A 178 0.07 -1.50 21.08
C ARG A 178 -1.43 -1.26 21.04
N ASP A 179 -1.96 -0.87 19.88
CA ASP A 179 -3.31 -0.31 19.76
C ASP A 179 -4.28 -1.21 18.99
N PHE A 180 -3.77 -2.12 18.15
CA PHE A 180 -4.58 -2.92 17.24
C PHE A 180 -4.52 -4.43 17.53
N ILE A 181 -3.82 -4.84 18.58
CA ILE A 181 -3.86 -6.21 19.11
C ILE A 181 -4.57 -6.18 20.46
N ARG A 182 -5.59 -7.05 20.60
CA ARG A 182 -6.28 -7.30 21.86
C ARG A 182 -6.05 -8.74 22.31
N ASP A 183 -5.68 -8.91 23.57
CA ASP A 183 -5.74 -10.20 24.26
C ASP A 183 -7.20 -10.48 24.65
N ASP A 184 -7.76 -11.57 24.16
CA ASP A 184 -9.17 -11.93 24.40
C ASP A 184 -9.37 -12.70 25.72
N GLY A 185 -8.28 -13.01 26.46
CA GLY A 185 -8.30 -13.65 27.77
C GLY A 185 -8.56 -15.16 27.77
N ASP A 186 -8.69 -15.76 26.58
CA ASP A 186 -8.91 -17.19 26.35
C ASP A 186 -7.73 -17.88 25.65
N GLY A 187 -6.58 -17.18 25.56
CA GLY A 187 -5.39 -17.63 24.85
C GLY A 187 -5.37 -17.24 23.36
N ASN A 188 -6.42 -16.59 22.85
CA ASN A 188 -6.44 -16.00 21.52
C ASN A 188 -6.10 -14.50 21.57
N VAL A 189 -5.75 -13.97 20.40
CA VAL A 189 -5.60 -12.53 20.18
C VAL A 189 -6.42 -12.10 18.96
N SER A 190 -6.96 -10.89 19.01
CA SER A 190 -7.71 -10.29 17.91
C SER A 190 -6.97 -9.10 17.32
N PHE A 191 -6.96 -9.03 15.99
CA PHE A 191 -6.48 -7.88 15.23
C PHE A 191 -7.64 -6.94 14.93
N LEU A 192 -7.51 -5.67 15.33
CA LEU A 192 -8.57 -4.67 15.31
C LEU A 192 -8.31 -3.59 14.25
N GLY A 193 -9.29 -2.72 14.03
CA GLY A 193 -9.06 -1.46 13.31
C GLY A 193 -8.99 -1.59 11.79
N THR A 194 -9.44 -2.70 11.21
CA THR A 194 -9.39 -2.90 9.75
C THR A 194 -10.67 -2.38 9.10
N VAL A 195 -10.58 -1.43 8.19
CA VAL A 195 -11.76 -1.02 7.40
C VAL A 195 -12.19 -2.16 6.48
N ARG A 196 -13.49 -2.42 6.33
CA ARG A 196 -13.97 -3.62 5.61
C ARG A 196 -13.67 -3.58 4.10
N VAL A 197 -14.46 -2.87 3.30
CA VAL A 197 -14.25 -2.76 1.85
C VAL A 197 -14.57 -1.35 1.40
N GLY A 198 -13.53 -0.58 1.09
CA GLY A 198 -13.60 0.58 0.19
C GLY A 198 -13.47 0.12 -1.25
N SER A 199 -14.20 0.79 -2.14
CA SER A 199 -14.20 0.49 -3.57
C SER A 199 -14.56 1.73 -4.36
N LEU A 200 -14.24 1.77 -5.65
CA LEU A 200 -14.67 2.84 -6.55
C LEU A 200 -16.00 2.50 -7.25
N ASN A 201 -16.95 1.91 -6.49
CA ASN A 201 -18.32 1.65 -6.94
C ASN A 201 -19.33 2.76 -6.53
N SER A 202 -18.84 3.80 -5.86
CA SER A 202 -19.59 4.94 -5.34
C SER A 202 -18.89 6.24 -5.74
N ASN A 203 -19.24 7.38 -5.15
CA ASN A 203 -18.65 8.70 -5.46
C ASN A 203 -17.21 8.92 -4.94
N ALA A 204 -16.63 7.95 -4.24
CA ALA A 204 -15.30 8.02 -3.64
C ALA A 204 -15.08 9.28 -2.77
N SER A 205 -16.13 9.81 -2.14
CA SER A 205 -16.02 10.96 -1.24
C SER A 205 -15.39 10.56 0.09
N PHE A 206 -14.98 11.56 0.87
CA PHE A 206 -14.51 11.34 2.23
C PHE A 206 -15.56 10.64 3.09
N GLU A 207 -16.79 11.12 3.04
CA GLU A 207 -17.94 10.57 3.76
C GLU A 207 -18.17 9.11 3.38
N TYR A 208 -18.02 8.77 2.09
CA TYR A 208 -18.07 7.39 1.66
C TYR A 208 -17.01 6.55 2.38
N TYR A 209 -15.72 6.91 2.31
CA TYR A 209 -14.66 6.10 2.92
C TYR A 209 -14.78 5.99 4.44
N VAL A 210 -15.07 7.09 5.14
CA VAL A 210 -15.18 7.05 6.61
C VAL A 210 -16.47 6.37 7.11
N SER A 211 -17.49 6.25 6.26
CA SER A 211 -18.73 5.50 6.60
C SER A 211 -18.54 3.99 6.60
N ILE A 212 -17.44 3.49 6.04
CA ILE A 212 -17.21 2.06 5.87
C ILE A 212 -16.89 1.45 7.24
N PRO A 213 -17.60 0.38 7.65
CA PRO A 213 -17.37 -0.23 8.94
C PRO A 213 -15.94 -0.72 9.12
N VAL A 214 -15.42 -0.49 10.32
CA VAL A 214 -14.21 -1.13 10.83
C VAL A 214 -14.60 -2.49 11.44
N VAL A 215 -13.81 -3.51 11.16
CA VAL A 215 -14.07 -4.90 11.53
C VAL A 215 -12.83 -5.52 12.19
N GLU A 216 -13.07 -6.57 12.99
CA GLU A 216 -12.05 -7.35 13.67
C GLU A 216 -11.68 -8.59 12.85
N ASN A 217 -10.41 -9.02 12.95
CA ASN A 217 -9.87 -10.24 12.34
C ASN A 217 -10.10 -10.35 10.83
N ASP A 218 -10.21 -9.21 10.14
CA ASP A 218 -10.31 -9.18 8.68
C ASP A 218 -8.96 -9.56 8.06
N ALA A 219 -8.99 -10.51 7.13
CA ALA A 219 -7.79 -11.09 6.54
C ALA A 219 -6.89 -10.08 5.83
N ARG A 220 -7.45 -8.95 5.34
CA ARG A 220 -6.66 -7.90 4.69
C ARG A 220 -5.77 -7.16 5.68
N GLY A 221 -6.24 -6.99 6.91
CA GLY A 221 -5.47 -6.42 8.00
C GLY A 221 -4.58 -7.46 8.67
N GLY A 222 -5.17 -8.56 9.14
CA GLY A 222 -4.47 -9.61 9.86
C GLY A 222 -3.35 -10.27 9.04
N GLY A 223 -3.59 -10.57 7.76
CA GLY A 223 -2.56 -11.10 6.86
C GLY A 223 -1.39 -10.14 6.67
N SER A 224 -1.68 -8.86 6.45
CA SER A 224 -0.66 -7.81 6.32
C SER A 224 0.13 -7.63 7.61
N PHE A 225 -0.52 -7.75 8.77
CA PHE A 225 0.14 -7.67 10.07
C PHE A 225 1.12 -8.83 10.29
N ILE A 226 0.76 -10.05 9.88
CA ILE A 226 1.66 -11.20 9.94
C ILE A 226 2.93 -10.94 9.11
N PHE A 227 2.80 -10.40 7.89
CA PHE A 227 3.95 -10.03 7.08
C PHE A 227 4.82 -8.95 7.75
N ALA A 228 4.19 -7.91 8.32
CA ALA A 228 4.90 -6.87 9.05
C ALA A 228 5.65 -7.43 10.28
N ALA A 229 5.04 -8.35 11.03
CA ALA A 229 5.65 -8.99 12.19
C ALA A 229 6.89 -9.81 11.80
N ILE A 230 6.79 -10.62 10.74
CA ILE A 230 7.92 -11.41 10.22
C ILE A 230 9.10 -10.50 9.86
N GLU A 231 8.84 -9.38 9.17
CA GLU A 231 9.91 -8.46 8.78
C GLU A 231 10.45 -7.65 9.97
N ALA A 232 9.61 -7.30 10.93
CA ALA A 232 10.04 -6.65 12.17
C ALA A 232 10.93 -7.54 13.05
N GLU A 233 10.74 -8.86 13.02
CA GLU A 233 11.63 -9.82 13.68
C GLU A 233 12.97 -9.96 12.94
N LYS A 234 12.92 -10.10 11.61
CA LYS A 234 14.12 -10.27 10.78
C LYS A 234 15.05 -9.06 10.76
N ILE A 235 14.51 -7.85 10.87
CA ILE A 235 15.32 -6.62 10.78
C ILE A 235 15.99 -6.22 12.11
N LYS A 236 15.56 -6.84 13.22
CA LYS A 236 16.17 -6.67 14.55
C LYS A 236 17.37 -7.59 14.78
N ALA A 237 17.48 -8.66 13.99
CA ALA A 237 18.64 -9.55 13.95
C ALA A 237 19.78 -8.95 13.09
#